data_AF-A0A960IQA6-F1
#
_entry.id   AF-A0A960IQA6-F1
#
_cell.length_a   1.000
_cell.length_b   1.000
_cell.length_c   1.000
_cell.angle_alpha   90.00
_cell.angle_beta   90.00
_cell.angle_gamma   90.00
#
_symmetry.space_group_name_H-M   'P 1'
#
loop_
_entity.id
_entity.type
_entity.pdbx_description
1 polymer ?
#
loop_
_entity_poly.entity_id
_entity_poly.type
_entity_poly.pdbx_seq_one_letter_code
_entity_poly.pdbx_strand_id
1 'polypeptide(L)'
;SELFGPDATEDLHLELLSESLVAAGLPAELLEASGNPAYDASVRSETTEALARTGDDVGTPIITFDPDNPEQTSFFGPVLNRIPRGDEAVELFDLVGKLVTTPGLSEIKRSLRGAPEFG
;
A
#
# COMPACT_ATOMS: atom_id res chain seq x y z
N SER A 1 -23.26 -22.02 8.74
CA SER A 1 -23.22 -21.41 7.40
C SER A 1 -23.57 -19.92 7.40
N GLU A 2 -23.80 -19.30 8.56
CA GLU A 2 -24.18 -17.88 8.69
C GLU A 2 -22.99 -16.93 8.93
N LEU A 3 -21.77 -17.46 9.16
CA LEU A 3 -20.59 -16.67 9.52
C LEU A 3 -19.89 -15.95 8.35
N PHE A 4 -20.37 -16.11 7.12
CA PHE A 4 -19.76 -15.51 5.91
C PHE A 4 -20.80 -14.92 4.95
N GLY A 5 -21.93 -14.43 5.49
CA GLY A 5 -22.87 -13.60 4.71
C GLY A 5 -22.32 -12.18 4.49
N PRO A 6 -22.78 -11.45 3.47
CA PRO A 6 -22.33 -10.09 3.17
C PRO A 6 -22.48 -9.12 4.37
N ASP A 7 -23.55 -9.26 5.16
CA ASP A 7 -23.78 -8.46 6.37
C ASP A 7 -22.74 -8.76 7.47
N ALA A 8 -22.35 -10.04 7.64
CA ALA A 8 -21.35 -10.44 8.65
C ALA A 8 -19.94 -9.91 8.31
N THR A 9 -19.64 -9.73 7.02
CA THR A 9 -18.40 -9.07 6.59
C THR A 9 -18.44 -7.57 6.84
N GLU A 10 -19.57 -6.90 6.59
CA GLU A 10 -19.70 -5.45 6.80
C GLU A 10 -19.60 -5.08 8.28
N ASP A 11 -20.25 -5.85 9.16
CA ASP A 11 -20.13 -5.68 10.62
C ASP A 11 -18.69 -5.87 11.11
N LEU A 12 -17.99 -6.88 10.60
CA LEU A 12 -16.57 -7.12 10.92
C LEU A 12 -15.66 -5.99 10.44
N HIS A 13 -15.97 -5.38 9.29
CA HIS A 13 -15.22 -4.24 8.77
C HIS A 13 -15.40 -3.00 9.66
N LEU A 14 -16.61 -2.71 10.10
CA LEU A 14 -16.88 -1.56 10.96
C LEU A 14 -16.26 -1.71 12.35
N GLU A 15 -16.28 -2.92 12.93
CA GLU A 15 -15.59 -3.21 14.19
C GLU A 15 -14.08 -2.96 14.05
N LEU A 16 -13.44 -3.52 13.02
CA LEU A 16 -12.01 -3.31 12.75
C LEU A 16 -11.67 -1.82 12.54
N LEU A 17 -12.49 -1.07 11.80
CA LEU A 17 -12.28 0.35 11.58
C LEU A 17 -12.39 1.15 12.89
N SER A 18 -13.37 0.83 13.73
CA SER A 18 -13.57 1.45 15.03
C SER A 18 -12.37 1.21 15.95
N GLU A 19 -11.92 -0.04 16.05
CA GLU A 19 -10.73 -0.40 16.83
C GLU A 19 -9.47 0.29 16.30
N SER A 20 -9.33 0.40 14.98
CA SER A 20 -8.19 1.07 14.34
C SER A 20 -8.17 2.57 14.65
N LEU A 21 -9.32 3.25 14.65
CA LEU A 21 -9.40 4.66 15.02
C LEU A 21 -9.03 4.88 16.49
N VAL A 22 -9.51 4.02 17.39
CA VAL A 22 -9.14 4.06 18.82
C VAL A 22 -7.63 3.84 19.00
N ALA A 23 -7.06 2.84 18.32
CA ALA A 23 -5.62 2.54 18.38
C ALA A 23 -4.76 3.69 17.86
N ALA A 24 -5.24 4.41 16.83
CA ALA A 24 -4.59 5.60 16.27
C ALA A 24 -4.86 6.89 17.06
N GLY A 25 -5.74 6.87 18.07
CA GLY A 25 -6.16 8.06 18.82
C GLY A 25 -6.97 9.06 17.99
N LEU A 26 -7.70 8.58 16.98
CA LEU A 26 -8.48 9.40 16.05
C LEU A 26 -9.97 9.46 16.46
N PRO A 27 -10.71 10.52 16.06
CA PRO A 27 -12.12 10.68 16.40
C PRO A 27 -13.01 9.59 15.76
N ALA A 28 -14.02 9.13 16.51
CA ALA A 28 -14.93 8.07 16.07
C ALA A 28 -15.83 8.50 14.90
N GLU A 29 -16.04 9.82 14.73
CA GLU A 29 -16.82 10.41 13.64
C GLU A 29 -16.23 10.10 12.26
N LEU A 30 -14.94 9.74 12.17
CA LEU A 30 -14.32 9.30 10.92
C LEU A 30 -14.90 7.98 10.38
N LEU A 31 -15.60 7.19 11.19
CA LEU A 31 -16.33 6.01 10.71
C LEU A 31 -17.38 6.35 9.65
N GLU A 32 -17.96 7.55 9.72
CA GLU A 32 -18.94 8.02 8.73
C GLU A 32 -18.34 8.09 7.31
N ALA A 33 -17.01 8.17 7.18
CA ALA A 33 -16.34 8.16 5.89
C ALA A 33 -16.35 6.79 5.19
N SER A 34 -16.48 5.68 5.94
CA SER A 34 -16.32 4.31 5.41
C SER A 34 -17.25 3.97 4.25
N GLY A 35 -18.46 4.54 4.23
CA GLY A 35 -19.46 4.35 3.17
C GLY A 35 -19.84 5.63 2.46
N ASN A 36 -19.08 6.71 2.65
CA ASN A 36 -19.44 8.02 2.12
C ASN A 36 -18.87 8.22 0.70
N PRO A 37 -19.73 8.26 -0.34
CA PRO A 37 -19.29 8.38 -1.73
C PRO A 37 -18.64 9.74 -2.05
N ALA A 38 -18.69 10.72 -1.13
CA ALA A 38 -17.99 11.99 -1.30
C ALA A 38 -16.46 11.80 -1.43
N TYR A 39 -15.89 10.73 -0.86
CA TYR A 39 -14.45 10.46 -0.92
C TYR A 39 -14.03 9.62 -2.13
N ASP A 40 -14.97 8.94 -2.79
CA ASP A 40 -14.71 8.05 -3.92
C ASP A 40 -13.89 8.71 -5.03
N ALA A 41 -14.22 9.96 -5.38
CA ALA A 41 -13.54 10.68 -6.45
C ALA A 41 -12.07 10.92 -6.12
N SER A 42 -11.76 11.26 -4.87
CA SER A 42 -10.39 11.46 -4.40
C SER A 42 -9.61 10.14 -4.41
N VAL A 43 -10.18 9.08 -3.82
CA VAL A 43 -9.54 7.76 -3.75
C VAL A 43 -9.25 7.20 -5.16
N ARG A 44 -10.20 7.35 -6.10
CA ARG A 44 -9.99 6.94 -7.50
C ARG A 44 -8.91 7.78 -8.19
N SER A 45 -8.87 9.09 -7.93
CA SER A 45 -7.85 9.98 -8.50
C SER A 45 -6.45 9.59 -8.04
N GLU A 46 -6.26 9.39 -6.73
CA GLU A 46 -4.99 8.98 -6.14
C GLU A 46 -4.54 7.60 -6.63
N THR A 47 -5.48 6.65 -6.76
CA THR A 47 -5.19 5.33 -7.33
C THR A 47 -4.76 5.43 -8.80
N THR A 48 -5.47 6.26 -9.58
CA THR A 48 -5.13 6.50 -11.00
C THR A 48 -3.75 7.13 -11.14
N GLU A 49 -3.43 8.09 -10.28
CA GLU A 49 -2.11 8.73 -10.25
C GLU A 49 -1.00 7.73 -9.92
N ALA A 50 -1.19 6.86 -8.92
CA ALA A 50 -0.22 5.83 -8.57
C ALA A 50 0.05 4.88 -9.76
N LEU A 51 -1.00 4.39 -10.42
CA LEU A 51 -0.89 3.49 -11.58
C LEU A 51 -0.23 4.18 -12.78
N ALA A 52 -0.63 5.41 -13.10
CA ALA A 52 -0.08 6.17 -14.22
C ALA A 52 1.44 6.40 -14.10
N ARG A 53 1.96 6.44 -12.87
CA ARG A 53 3.40 6.62 -12.61
C ARG A 53 4.21 5.32 -12.71
N THR A 54 3.56 4.14 -12.67
CA THR A 54 4.24 2.83 -12.67
C THR A 54 3.89 1.93 -13.86
N GLY A 55 2.86 2.27 -14.61
CA GLY A 55 2.31 1.49 -15.72
C GLY A 55 1.01 0.76 -15.34
N ASP A 56 0.13 0.55 -16.34
CA ASP A 56 -1.24 0.04 -16.13
C ASP A 56 -1.31 -1.45 -15.75
N ASP A 57 -0.24 -2.22 -15.97
CA ASP A 57 -0.18 -3.68 -15.76
C ASP A 57 0.47 -4.08 -14.43
N VAL A 58 0.52 -3.19 -13.44
CA VAL A 58 1.10 -3.47 -12.12
C VAL A 58 0.04 -3.61 -11.02
N GLY A 59 0.36 -4.41 -10.00
CA GLY A 59 -0.44 -4.52 -8.78
C GLY A 59 0.14 -3.70 -7.64
N THR A 60 -0.12 -4.13 -6.41
CA THR A 60 0.53 -3.58 -5.21
C THR A 60 1.76 -4.40 -4.81
N PRO A 61 2.78 -3.81 -4.17
CA PRO A 61 2.87 -2.42 -3.70
C PRO A 61 3.41 -1.44 -4.75
N ILE A 62 2.95 -0.18 -4.68
CA ILE A 62 3.49 0.97 -5.43
C ILE A 62 4.06 1.97 -4.42
N ILE A 63 5.26 2.48 -4.69
CA ILE A 63 5.93 3.47 -3.84
C ILE A 63 6.40 4.64 -4.71
N THR A 64 6.15 5.87 -4.26
CA THR A 64 6.81 7.07 -4.77
C THR A 64 7.95 7.45 -3.83
N PHE A 65 9.14 7.58 -4.38
CA PHE A 65 10.34 8.06 -3.70
C PHE A 65 10.51 9.56 -3.94
N ASP A 66 10.86 10.30 -2.89
CA ASP A 66 11.07 11.75 -2.90
C ASP A 66 9.91 12.55 -3.54
N PRO A 67 8.67 12.41 -3.01
CA PRO A 67 7.45 12.91 -3.67
C PRO A 67 7.39 14.44 -3.84
N ASP A 68 8.20 15.19 -3.09
CA ASP A 68 8.26 16.65 -3.19
C ASP A 68 9.25 17.14 -4.27
N ASN A 69 9.99 16.22 -4.89
CA ASN A 69 10.99 16.51 -5.92
C ASN A 69 10.40 16.34 -7.33
N PRO A 70 10.64 17.27 -8.27
CA PRO A 70 10.24 17.08 -9.68
C PRO A 70 10.85 15.83 -10.34
N GLU A 71 11.96 15.32 -9.83
CA GLU A 71 12.62 14.08 -10.26
C GLU A 71 12.19 12.85 -9.44
N GLN A 72 11.06 12.94 -8.71
CA GLN A 72 10.47 11.83 -7.97
C GLN A 72 10.38 10.57 -8.85
N THR A 73 10.61 9.42 -8.23
CA THR A 73 10.53 8.14 -8.93
C THR A 73 9.45 7.28 -8.31
N SER A 74 8.55 6.76 -9.13
CA SER A 74 7.55 5.78 -8.70
C SER A 74 7.84 4.42 -9.30
N PHE A 75 7.62 3.36 -8.53
CA PHE A 75 7.91 2.00 -8.98
C PHE A 75 7.00 0.98 -8.31
N PHE A 76 6.82 -0.15 -8.99
CA PHE A 76 6.21 -1.35 -8.45
C PHE A 76 7.24 -2.16 -7.62
N GLY A 77 6.92 -2.44 -6.37
CA GLY A 77 7.79 -3.14 -5.42
C GLY A 77 8.37 -2.24 -4.31
N PRO A 78 9.36 -2.75 -3.54
CA PRO A 78 9.83 -4.13 -3.56
C PRO A 78 8.73 -5.10 -3.09
N VAL A 79 8.58 -6.22 -3.78
CA VAL A 79 7.62 -7.27 -3.39
C VAL A 79 8.29 -8.19 -2.38
N LEU A 80 7.92 -8.06 -1.11
CA LEU A 80 8.51 -8.80 0.02
C LEU A 80 7.51 -9.79 0.59
N ASN A 81 7.96 -11.02 0.88
CA ASN A 81 7.13 -12.01 1.56
C ASN A 81 7.34 -12.01 3.09
N ARG A 82 8.33 -11.29 3.60
CA ARG A 82 8.62 -11.15 5.04
C ARG A 82 8.97 -9.69 5.35
N ILE A 83 8.77 -9.29 6.61
CA ILE A 83 9.09 -7.95 7.08
C ILE A 83 10.60 -7.88 7.43
N PRO A 84 11.44 -7.12 6.70
CA PRO A 84 12.80 -6.84 7.14
C PRO A 84 12.75 -5.96 8.40
N ARG A 85 13.67 -6.17 9.35
CA ARG A 85 13.68 -5.43 10.64
C ARG A 85 15.08 -4.92 10.97
N GLY A 86 15.15 -3.84 11.74
CA GLY A 86 16.41 -3.24 12.17
C GLY A 86 17.28 -2.81 10.98
N ASP A 87 18.58 -3.05 11.10
CA ASP A 87 19.58 -2.64 10.10
C ASP A 87 19.30 -3.23 8.70
N GLU A 88 18.73 -4.44 8.62
CA GLU A 88 18.34 -5.05 7.34
C GLU A 88 17.32 -4.20 6.58
N ALA A 89 16.36 -3.59 7.30
CA ALA A 89 15.33 -2.77 6.67
C ALA A 89 15.93 -1.48 6.09
N VAL A 90 16.88 -0.87 6.81
CA VAL A 90 17.58 0.34 6.37
C VAL A 90 18.44 0.04 5.14
N GLU A 91 19.23 -1.04 5.19
CA GLU A 91 20.08 -1.44 4.06
C GLU A 91 19.25 -1.74 2.81
N LEU A 92 18.12 -2.45 2.95
CA LEU A 92 17.23 -2.71 1.82
C LEU A 92 16.67 -1.41 1.24
N PHE A 93 16.24 -0.47 2.09
CA PHE A 93 15.69 0.81 1.64
C PHE A 93 16.72 1.63 0.85
N ASP A 94 17.96 1.69 1.33
CA ASP A 94 19.06 2.39 0.65
C ASP A 94 19.36 1.75 -0.73
N LEU A 95 19.39 0.41 -0.79
CA LEU A 95 19.60 -0.32 -2.04
C LEU A 95 18.46 -0.09 -3.04
N VAL A 96 17.20 -0.13 -2.58
CA VAL A 96 16.03 0.17 -3.42
C VAL A 96 16.11 1.60 -3.94
N GLY A 97 16.39 2.57 -3.06
CA GLY A 97 16.58 3.98 -3.44
C GLY A 97 17.64 4.16 -4.53
N LYS A 98 18.75 3.42 -4.43
CA LYS A 98 19.80 3.44 -5.46
C LYS A 98 19.35 2.83 -6.78
N LEU A 99 18.62 1.72 -6.74
CA LEU A 99 18.11 1.06 -7.94
C LEU A 99 17.12 1.94 -8.69
N VAL A 100 16.14 2.50 -7.99
CA VAL A 100 15.05 3.27 -8.63
C VAL A 100 15.56 4.58 -9.22
N THR A 101 16.62 5.16 -8.65
CA THR A 101 17.29 6.36 -9.19
C THR A 101 18.35 6.05 -10.25
N THR A 102 18.56 4.79 -10.64
CA THR A 102 19.55 4.42 -11.65
C THR A 102 18.99 4.59 -13.07
N PRO A 103 19.58 5.43 -13.93
CA PRO A 103 19.10 5.63 -15.29
C PRO A 103 19.08 4.34 -16.10
N GLY A 104 17.97 4.09 -16.80
CA GLY A 104 17.82 2.96 -17.73
C GLY A 104 17.43 1.63 -17.08
N LEU A 105 17.28 1.56 -15.76
CA LEU A 105 16.68 0.40 -15.11
C LEU A 105 15.15 0.42 -15.32
N SER A 106 14.58 -0.68 -15.82
CA SER A 106 13.13 -0.79 -16.01
C SER A 106 12.48 -1.88 -15.15
N GLU A 107 13.14 -3.02 -14.95
CA GLU A 107 12.57 -4.12 -14.15
C GLU A 107 13.64 -5.02 -13.55
N ILE A 108 13.40 -5.46 -12.30
CA ILE A 108 14.11 -6.57 -11.65
C ILE A 108 13.06 -7.54 -11.11
N LYS A 109 13.14 -8.81 -11.53
CA LYS A 109 12.15 -9.83 -11.16
C LYS A 109 12.78 -11.19 -10.93
N ARG A 110 12.25 -11.91 -9.93
CA ARG A 110 12.54 -13.33 -9.68
C ARG A 110 11.24 -14.15 -9.67
N SER A 111 11.33 -15.42 -10.05
CA SER A 111 10.18 -16.33 -10.19
C SER A 111 9.70 -16.91 -8.86
N LEU A 112 10.61 -17.10 -7.89
CA LEU A 112 10.31 -17.71 -6.60
C LEU A 112 9.69 -16.67 -5.64
N ARG A 113 8.47 -16.95 -5.17
CA ARG A 113 7.76 -16.16 -4.16
C ARG A 113 7.28 -17.09 -3.05
N GLY A 114 7.64 -16.78 -1.81
CA GLY A 114 7.03 -17.41 -0.63
C GLY A 114 5.64 -16.83 -0.37
N ALA A 115 4.85 -17.51 0.46
CA ALA A 115 3.62 -16.94 1.00
C ALA A 115 3.94 -15.71 1.89
N PRO A 116 3.02 -14.74 2.03
CA PRO A 116 3.20 -13.64 2.98
C PRO A 116 3.35 -14.17 4.41
N GLU A 117 4.41 -13.72 5.08
CA GLU A 117 4.69 -13.93 6.49
C GLU A 117 4.37 -12.64 7.25
N PHE A 118 3.21 -12.65 7.91
CA PHE A 118 2.79 -11.57 8.80
C PHE A 118 3.50 -11.82 10.15
N GLY A 119 4.59 -11.08 10.37
CA GLY A 119 5.64 -11.43 11.34
C GLY A 119 5.36 -11.12 12.79
#